data_AF-A0A8S2ZZ22-F1
#
_entry.id   AF-A0A8S2ZZ22-F1
#
_cell.length_a   1.000
_cell.length_b   1.000
_cell.length_c   1.000
_cell.angle_alpha   90.00
_cell.angle_beta   90.00
_cell.angle_gamma   90.00
#
_symmetry.space_group_name_H-M   'P 1'
#
loop_
_entity.id
_entity.type
_entity.pdbx_description
1 polymer ?
#
loop_
_entity_poly.entity_id
_entity_poly.type
_entity_poly.pdbx_seq_one_letter_code
_entity_poly.pdbx_strand_id
1 'polypeptide(L)'
;PFFFCLGSKYSRSEDIAYVFDRAIKREQQYEQNRMETRCVVFLDEASLPDENKMVLKVLHPYLDECKVAFVAVANKAFDAANANRMICIYRSLPSKDDQKILAYGCLGLQTEQYIDKRLELIITGLCNGYRQVL
;
A
#
# COMPACT_ATOMS: atom_id res chain seq x y z
N PRO A 1 -2.09 -4.28 16.08
CA PRO A 1 -2.90 -3.06 15.81
C PRO A 1 -2.26 -2.19 14.72
N PHE A 2 -3.10 -1.49 13.95
CA PHE A 2 -2.66 -0.61 12.86
C PHE A 2 -2.52 0.84 13.32
N PHE A 3 -1.39 1.45 12.99
CA PHE A 3 -1.11 2.87 13.18
C PHE A 3 -1.06 3.54 11.81
N PHE A 4 -2.07 4.35 11.52
CA PHE A 4 -2.27 4.94 10.20
C PHE A 4 -1.56 6.29 10.06
N CYS A 5 -0.88 6.49 8.95
CA CYS A 5 -0.33 7.77 8.53
C CYS A 5 -0.76 8.05 7.08
N LEU A 6 -1.23 9.27 6.81
CA LEU A 6 -1.57 9.71 5.46
C LEU A 6 -0.48 10.64 4.93
N GLY A 7 0.12 10.26 3.81
CA GLY A 7 0.99 11.12 3.04
C GLY A 7 0.21 12.26 2.40
N SER A 8 0.74 13.48 2.52
CA SER A 8 0.20 14.68 1.89
C SER A 8 1.33 15.67 1.62
N LYS A 9 1.10 16.65 0.74
CA LYS A 9 2.07 17.72 0.46
C LYS A 9 2.44 18.57 1.69
N TYR A 10 1.59 18.52 2.72
CA TYR A 10 1.76 19.26 3.98
C TYR A 10 2.25 18.38 5.12
N SER A 11 2.44 17.08 4.89
CA SER A 11 2.92 16.16 5.92
C SER A 11 4.31 16.59 6.37
N ARG A 12 4.51 16.58 7.69
CA ARG A 12 5.78 16.95 8.29
C ARG A 12 6.45 15.71 8.88
N SER A 13 7.77 15.77 8.99
CA SER A 13 8.58 14.67 9.53
C SER A 13 8.17 14.32 10.96
N GLU A 14 7.77 15.32 11.75
CA GLU A 14 7.35 15.13 13.15
C GLU A 14 6.05 14.35 13.26
N ASP A 15 5.13 14.51 12.30
CA ASP A 15 3.85 13.80 12.29
C ASP A 15 4.08 12.29 12.05
N ILE A 16 5.02 11.94 11.15
CA ILE A 16 5.41 10.55 10.88
C ILE A 16 6.14 9.96 12.10
N ALA A 17 7.13 10.68 12.65
CA ALA A 17 7.87 10.24 13.83
C ALA A 17 6.93 9.98 15.02
N TYR A 18 5.96 10.86 15.24
CA TYR A 18 4.95 10.70 16.29
C TYR A 18 4.15 9.39 16.16
N VAL A 19 3.76 9.01 14.94
CA VAL A 19 3.05 7.73 14.69
C VAL A 19 3.96 6.54 15.00
N PHE A 20 5.23 6.58 14.56
CA PHE A 20 6.21 5.52 14.85
C PHE A 20 6.47 5.37 16.35
N ASP A 21 6.73 6.47 17.06
CA ASP A 21 7.00 6.45 18.49
C ASP A 21 5.82 5.87 19.28
N ARG A 22 4.59 6.19 18.87
CA ARG A 22 3.39 5.58 19.46
C ARG A 22 3.28 4.09 19.19
N ALA A 23 3.57 3.66 17.96
CA ALA A 23 3.57 2.24 17.60
C ALA A 23 4.62 1.47 18.39
N ILE A 24 5.84 2.00 18.50
CA ILE A 24 6.95 1.38 19.25
C ILE A 24 6.61 1.27 20.73
N LYS A 25 6.09 2.33 21.34
CA LYS A 25 5.62 2.29 22.74
C LYS A 25 4.56 1.21 22.95
N ARG A 26 3.64 1.05 21.99
CA ARG A 26 2.60 0.03 22.07
C ARG A 26 3.16 -1.38 21.88
N GLU A 27 4.12 -1.56 20.99
CA GLU A 27 4.82 -2.82 20.78
C GLU A 27 5.54 -3.28 22.05
N GLN A 28 6.28 -2.38 22.69
CA GLN A 28 6.95 -2.66 23.96
C GLN A 28 5.98 -3.09 25.06
N GLN A 29 4.80 -2.47 25.13
CA GLN A 29 3.76 -2.90 26.06
C GLN A 29 3.25 -4.31 25.75
N TYR A 30 3.12 -4.69 24.49
CA TYR A 30 2.71 -6.05 24.12
C TYR A 30 3.77 -7.09 24.42
N GLU A 31 5.04 -6.78 24.17
CA GLU A 31 6.16 -7.64 24.53
C GLU A 31 6.24 -7.86 26.05
N GLN A 32 6.10 -6.79 26.84
CA GLN A 32 6.08 -6.87 28.32
C GLN A 32 4.91 -7.72 28.83
N ASN A 33 3.74 -7.60 28.21
CA ASN A 33 2.55 -8.35 28.58
C ASN A 33 2.48 -9.75 27.93
N ARG A 34 3.54 -10.18 27.20
CA ARG A 34 3.62 -11.46 26.48
C ARG A 34 2.44 -11.71 25.52
N MET A 35 1.99 -10.65 24.86
CA MET A 35 0.91 -10.71 23.87
C MET A 35 1.49 -11.10 22.50
N GLU A 36 0.88 -12.04 21.79
CA GLU A 36 1.29 -12.46 20.45
C GLU A 36 0.86 -11.47 19.33
N THR A 37 0.61 -10.22 19.68
CA THR A 37 0.14 -9.20 18.72
C THR A 37 1.28 -8.26 18.34
N ARG A 38 1.46 -8.02 17.04
CA ARG A 38 2.42 -7.03 16.52
C ARG A 38 1.73 -5.73 16.08
N CYS A 39 2.43 -4.62 16.23
CA CYS A 39 2.05 -3.31 15.71
C CYS A 39 2.58 -3.12 14.30
N VAL A 40 1.74 -2.54 13.44
CA VAL A 40 2.09 -2.20 12.07
C VAL A 40 1.83 -0.71 11.86
N VAL A 41 2.84 0.01 11.39
CA VAL A 41 2.68 1.36 10.87
C VAL A 41 2.35 1.25 9.38
N PHE A 42 1.21 1.82 8.99
CA PHE A 42 0.77 1.88 7.60
C PHE A 42 0.80 3.32 7.10
N LEU A 43 1.62 3.58 6.08
CA LEU A 43 1.72 4.88 5.41
C LEU A 43 1.04 4.82 4.05
N ASP A 44 -0.12 5.45 3.94
CA ASP A 44 -0.83 5.59 2.68
C ASP A 44 -0.35 6.83 1.92
N GLU A 45 -0.43 6.81 0.59
CA GLU A 45 0.00 7.92 -0.28
C GLU A 45 1.43 8.44 0.02
N ALA A 46 2.36 7.52 0.28
CA ALA A 46 3.71 7.84 0.74
C ALA A 46 4.55 8.66 -0.26
N SER A 47 4.14 8.75 -1.53
CA SER A 47 4.78 9.56 -2.56
C SER A 47 4.29 11.02 -2.65
N LEU A 48 3.27 11.40 -1.86
CA LEU A 48 2.74 12.77 -1.86
C LEU A 48 3.53 13.82 -1.07
N PRO A 49 4.26 13.48 0.02
CA PRO A 49 5.12 14.43 0.72
C PRO A 49 6.15 15.08 -0.20
N ASP A 50 6.43 16.35 0.05
CA ASP A 50 7.35 17.15 -0.75
C ASP A 50 8.79 16.64 -0.60
N GLU A 51 9.37 16.13 -1.70
CA GLU A 51 10.74 15.62 -1.74
C GLU A 51 11.77 16.69 -1.35
N ASN A 52 11.52 17.96 -1.69
CA ASN A 52 12.43 19.06 -1.34
C ASN A 52 12.54 19.27 0.17
N LYS A 53 11.49 18.91 0.91
CA LYS A 53 11.46 18.95 2.37
C LYS A 53 12.01 17.69 3.02
N MET A 54 12.34 16.67 2.22
CA MET A 54 12.95 15.42 2.66
C MET A 54 12.19 14.75 3.81
N VAL A 55 10.85 14.87 3.80
CA VAL A 55 9.96 14.45 4.90
C VAL A 55 10.18 12.98 5.28
N LEU A 56 10.41 12.13 4.28
CA LEU A 56 10.57 10.69 4.48
C LEU A 56 11.94 10.28 5.04
N LYS A 57 12.95 11.18 5.08
CA LYS A 57 14.24 10.84 5.70
C LYS A 57 14.11 10.50 7.18
N VAL A 58 13.04 10.96 7.82
CA VAL A 58 12.71 10.60 9.20
C VAL A 58 12.48 9.09 9.37
N LEU A 59 12.14 8.37 8.29
CA LEU A 59 11.93 6.92 8.33
C LEU A 59 13.23 6.14 8.50
N HIS A 60 14.37 6.64 8.05
CA HIS A 60 15.64 5.90 8.04
C HIS A 60 15.98 5.23 9.37
N PRO A 61 16.04 5.95 10.52
CA PRO A 61 16.34 5.31 11.81
C PRO A 61 15.30 4.26 12.20
N TYR A 62 14.01 4.50 11.91
CA TYR A 62 12.94 3.55 12.25
C TYR A 62 13.00 2.27 11.43
N LEU A 63 13.34 2.38 10.14
CA LEU A 63 13.50 1.24 9.24
C LEU A 63 14.82 0.50 9.47
N ASP A 64 15.88 1.19 9.90
CA ASP A 64 17.15 0.54 10.25
C ASP A 64 17.02 -0.28 11.54
N GLU A 65 16.29 0.23 12.56
CA GLU A 65 16.07 -0.49 13.82
C GLU A 65 14.96 -1.56 13.75
N CYS A 66 14.00 -1.43 12.84
CA CYS A 66 12.90 -2.38 12.61
C CYS A 66 12.12 -2.79 13.88
N LYS A 67 11.93 -1.88 14.84
CA LYS A 67 11.21 -2.16 16.10
C LYS A 67 9.72 -2.48 15.91
N VAL A 68 9.12 -1.98 14.83
CA VAL A 68 7.72 -2.24 14.45
C VAL A 68 7.65 -2.56 12.97
N ALA A 69 6.65 -3.34 12.57
CA ALA A 69 6.42 -3.62 11.16
C ALA A 69 5.96 -2.34 10.44
N PHE A 70 6.40 -2.17 9.20
CA PHE A 70 6.07 -1.02 8.37
C PHE A 70 5.59 -1.46 6.99
N VAL A 71 4.50 -0.85 6.53
CA VAL A 71 3.97 -1.02 5.18
C VAL A 71 3.64 0.35 4.61
N ALA A 72 4.10 0.62 3.39
CA ALA A 72 3.79 1.86 2.69
C ALA A 72 3.20 1.56 1.31
N VAL A 73 2.22 2.37 0.92
CA VAL A 73 1.66 2.38 -0.44
C VAL A 73 1.96 3.73 -1.06
N ALA A 74 2.48 3.69 -2.29
CA ALA A 74 2.89 4.88 -3.03
C ALA A 74 2.52 4.72 -4.50
N ASN A 75 2.14 5.83 -5.13
CA ASN A 75 1.85 5.91 -6.56
C ASN A 75 3.11 6.19 -7.40
N LYS A 76 4.20 6.60 -6.75
CA LYS A 76 5.52 6.76 -7.36
C LYS A 76 6.53 5.88 -6.62
N ALA A 77 7.59 5.51 -7.33
CA ALA A 77 8.71 4.80 -6.72
C ALA A 77 9.35 5.66 -5.63
N PHE A 78 9.80 5.00 -4.56
CA PHE A 78 10.64 5.64 -3.55
C PHE A 78 12.03 5.95 -4.11
N ASP A 79 12.70 6.93 -3.51
CA ASP A 79 14.12 7.13 -3.76
C ASP A 79 14.94 5.90 -3.32
N ALA A 80 16.16 5.79 -3.84
CA ALA A 80 17.04 4.66 -3.53
C ALA A 80 17.35 4.55 -2.03
N ALA A 81 17.40 5.68 -1.31
CA ALA A 81 17.72 5.70 0.12
C ALA A 81 16.65 4.98 0.96
N ASN A 82 15.37 5.21 0.66
CA ASN A 82 14.26 4.51 1.29
C ASN A 82 14.11 3.09 0.72
N ALA A 83 14.17 2.94 -0.60
CA ALA A 83 13.95 1.64 -1.26
C ALA A 83 14.96 0.58 -0.82
N ASN A 84 16.21 0.94 -0.54
CA ASN A 84 17.23 0.00 -0.05
C ASN A 84 16.93 -0.60 1.33
N ARG A 85 16.00 0.00 2.09
CA ARG A 85 15.59 -0.45 3.44
C ARG A 85 14.29 -1.24 3.44
N MET A 86 13.68 -1.43 2.26
CA MET A 86 12.34 -1.98 2.12
C MET A 86 12.29 -3.05 1.03
N ILE A 87 11.38 -4.00 1.17
CA ILE A 87 10.98 -4.84 0.05
C ILE A 87 9.99 -4.04 -0.78
N CYS A 88 10.41 -3.62 -1.97
CA CYS A 88 9.58 -2.84 -2.87
C CYS A 88 8.85 -3.76 -3.86
N ILE A 89 7.52 -3.79 -3.79
CA ILE A 89 6.67 -4.52 -4.72
C ILE A 89 6.07 -3.53 -5.71
N TYR A 90 6.42 -3.69 -6.99
CA TYR A 90 5.89 -2.86 -8.07
C TYR A 90 4.76 -3.60 -8.77
N ARG A 91 3.64 -2.90 -8.99
CA ARG A 91 2.54 -3.40 -9.81
C ARG A 91 2.46 -2.60 -11.09
N SER A 92 2.54 -3.30 -12.22
CA SER A 92 2.24 -2.71 -13.52
C SER A 92 0.73 -2.51 -13.65
N LEU A 93 0.31 -1.83 -14.73
CA LEU A 93 -1.07 -1.87 -15.16
C LEU A 93 -1.52 -3.34 -15.34
N PRO A 94 -2.75 -3.68 -14.94
CA PRO A 94 -3.27 -5.05 -15.07
C PRO A 94 -3.31 -5.48 -16.54
N SER A 95 -3.04 -6.75 -16.81
CA SER A 95 -3.16 -7.34 -18.15
C SER A 95 -4.62 -7.46 -18.58
N LYS A 96 -4.86 -7.80 -19.87
CA LYS A 96 -6.24 -7.93 -20.40
C LYS A 96 -7.00 -8.99 -19.62
N ASP A 97 -6.31 -10.08 -19.31
CA ASP A 97 -6.88 -11.20 -18.57
C ASP A 97 -7.08 -10.83 -17.10
N ASP A 98 -6.14 -10.11 -16.47
CA ASP A 98 -6.33 -9.63 -15.08
C ASP A 98 -7.55 -8.73 -14.95
N GLN A 99 -7.78 -7.84 -15.93
CA GLN A 99 -8.97 -6.97 -15.93
C GLN A 99 -10.26 -7.76 -16.09
N LYS A 100 -10.26 -8.80 -16.95
CA LYS A 100 -11.41 -9.69 -17.08
C LYS A 100 -11.66 -10.42 -15.77
N ILE A 101 -10.63 -11.02 -15.16
CA ILE A 101 -10.72 -11.71 -13.87
C ILE A 101 -11.28 -10.76 -12.79
N LEU A 102 -10.79 -9.52 -12.74
CA LEU A 102 -11.30 -8.50 -11.83
C LEU A 102 -12.79 -8.21 -12.09
N ALA A 103 -13.19 -8.02 -13.35
CA ALA A 103 -14.58 -7.79 -13.72
C ALA A 103 -15.49 -8.97 -13.33
N TYR A 104 -15.03 -10.20 -13.56
CA TYR A 104 -15.71 -11.42 -13.14
C TYR A 104 -15.91 -11.46 -11.62
N GLY A 105 -14.85 -11.20 -10.86
CA GLY A 105 -14.89 -11.13 -9.39
C GLY A 105 -15.84 -10.05 -8.87
N CYS A 106 -15.82 -8.85 -9.46
CA CYS A 106 -16.72 -7.75 -9.09
C CYS A 106 -18.19 -8.07 -9.34
N LEU A 107 -18.50 -8.90 -10.34
CA LEU A 107 -19.85 -9.35 -10.66
C LEU A 107 -20.27 -10.60 -9.87
N GLY A 108 -19.42 -11.12 -8.97
CA GLY A 108 -19.68 -12.34 -8.20
C GLY A 108 -19.71 -13.61 -9.05
N LEU A 109 -19.13 -13.56 -10.23
CA LEU A 109 -19.11 -14.66 -11.19
C LEU A 109 -17.88 -15.53 -10.94
N GLN A 110 -18.06 -16.85 -10.99
CA GLN A 110 -16.94 -17.79 -10.96
C GLN A 110 -16.47 -18.10 -12.38
N THR A 111 -15.15 -18.09 -12.59
CA THR A 111 -14.51 -18.33 -13.90
C THR A 111 -14.85 -19.71 -14.50
N GLU A 112 -15.31 -20.65 -13.68
CA GLU A 112 -15.60 -22.04 -14.05
C GLU A 112 -17.08 -22.29 -14.36
N GLN A 113 -17.97 -21.32 -14.13
CA GLN A 113 -19.39 -21.45 -14.46
C GLN A 113 -19.63 -21.15 -15.93
N TYR A 114 -20.64 -21.79 -16.53
CA TYR A 114 -21.09 -21.46 -17.88
C TYR A 114 -21.60 -20.01 -17.90
N ILE A 115 -20.77 -19.11 -18.41
CA ILE A 115 -21.10 -17.70 -18.55
C ILE A 115 -21.95 -17.53 -19.80
N ASP A 116 -23.08 -16.81 -19.68
CA ASP A 116 -23.87 -16.38 -20.83
C ASP A 116 -22.98 -15.63 -21.82
N LYS A 117 -22.99 -16.04 -23.10
CA LYS A 117 -22.23 -15.39 -24.18
C LYS A 117 -22.48 -13.87 -24.24
N ARG A 118 -23.68 -13.40 -23.87
CA ARG A 118 -23.99 -11.96 -23.81
C ARG A 118 -23.17 -11.25 -22.73
N LEU A 119 -23.01 -11.90 -21.58
CA LEU A 119 -22.27 -11.35 -20.44
C LEU A 119 -20.77 -11.28 -20.73
N GLU A 120 -20.20 -12.31 -21.36
CA GLU A 120 -18.80 -12.29 -21.82
C GLU A 120 -18.53 -11.15 -22.82
N LEU A 121 -19.48 -10.89 -23.75
CA LEU A 121 -19.38 -9.79 -24.70
C LEU A 121 -19.41 -8.42 -24.00
N ILE A 122 -20.27 -8.25 -23.00
CA ILE A 122 -20.35 -7.01 -22.21
C ILE A 122 -19.05 -6.80 -21.43
N ILE A 123 -18.58 -7.81 -20.70
CA ILE A 123 -17.34 -7.75 -19.92
C ILE A 123 -16.15 -7.41 -20.83
N THR A 124 -16.02 -8.11 -21.96
CA THR A 124 -14.97 -7.84 -22.94
C THR A 124 -15.07 -6.42 -23.50
N GLY A 125 -16.29 -5.95 -23.81
CA GLY A 125 -16.53 -4.59 -24.28
C GLY A 125 -16.11 -3.54 -23.27
N LEU A 126 -16.45 -3.71 -21.99
CA LEU A 126 -16.08 -2.81 -20.89
C LEU A 126 -14.56 -2.77 -20.68
N CYS A 127 -13.90 -3.93 -20.63
CA CYS A 127 -12.44 -4.00 -20.49
C CYS A 127 -11.73 -3.32 -21.67
N ASN A 128 -12.22 -3.53 -22.90
CA ASN A 128 -11.66 -2.89 -24.08
C ASN A 128 -11.88 -1.37 -24.08
N GLY A 129 -13.08 -0.91 -23.71
CA GLY A 129 -13.39 0.52 -23.61
C GLY A 129 -12.51 1.21 -22.57
N TYR A 130 -12.37 0.63 -21.38
CA TYR A 130 -11.48 1.17 -20.34
C TYR A 130 -10.03 1.30 -20.81
N ARG A 131 -9.52 0.31 -21.54
CA ARG A 131 -8.16 0.33 -22.09
C ARG A 131 -7.91 1.40 -23.15
N GLN A 132 -8.95 1.90 -23.82
CA GLN A 132 -8.81 2.99 -24.77
C GLN A 132 -8.67 4.36 -24.07
N VAL A 133 -8.98 4.43 -22.77
CA VAL A 133 -8.94 5.67 -21.97
C VAL A 133 -7.73 5.73 -21.03
N LEU A 134 -7.07 4.59 -20.78
CA LEU A 134 -5.80 4.50 -20.06
C LEU A 134 -4.64 5.12 -20.85
#